data_AF-E9HMG7-F1
#
_entry.id   AF-E9HMG7-F1
#
_cell.length_a   1.000
_cell.length_b   1.000
_cell.length_c   1.000
_cell.angle_alpha   90.00
_cell.angle_beta   90.00
_cell.angle_gamma   90.00
#
_symmetry.space_group_name_H-M   'P 1'
#
loop_
_entity.id
_entity.type
_entity.pdbx_description
1 polymer ?
#
loop_
_entity_poly.entity_id
_entity_poly.type
_entity_poly.pdbx_seq_one_letter_code
_entity_poly.pdbx_strand_id
1 'polypeptide(L)'
;MGSDIKIFVNIDGIPIAKSGSSQFWPILGKIAWVKRSKPFIIGVYWGPKKPIDVNIYLADFVEEATLLEVTGFEYCLIIVFVTIVAFICDYPALSFILCIKGHTGYFSCLKCVTASVSYRPNVNKRNSIFIVFPELNAPLRTDASFRFRENPQHHLPGSSLLENLFHFNLLMAFCWMVCMLQI
;
A
#
# COMPACT_ATOMS: atom_id res chain seq x y z
N MET A 1 30.69 -7.26 -3.30
CA MET A 1 29.39 -7.90 -3.04
C MET A 1 28.78 -7.15 -1.87
N GLY A 2 27.97 -6.12 -2.16
CA GLY A 2 27.31 -5.33 -1.13
C GLY A 2 26.26 -6.17 -0.41
N SER A 3 26.15 -6.00 0.90
CA SER A 3 25.15 -6.69 1.71
C SER A 3 23.83 -5.93 1.61
N ASP A 4 23.01 -6.23 0.60
CA ASP A 4 21.75 -5.50 0.40
C ASP A 4 20.73 -5.85 1.49
N ILE A 5 20.26 -4.83 2.22
CA ILE A 5 19.20 -4.94 3.22
C ILE A 5 17.84 -4.81 2.52
N LYS A 6 17.19 -5.94 2.32
CA LYS A 6 15.78 -6.06 1.93
C LYS A 6 14.79 -5.86 3.09
N ILE A 7 13.85 -4.91 2.96
CA ILE A 7 12.82 -4.65 3.97
C ILE A 7 11.40 -4.85 3.43
N PHE A 8 10.50 -5.30 4.29
CA PHE A 8 9.06 -5.19 4.12
C PHE A 8 8.56 -3.95 4.87
N VAL A 9 7.62 -3.23 4.28
CA VAL A 9 7.02 -2.03 4.87
C VAL A 9 5.54 -2.31 5.14
N ASN A 10 5.05 -2.01 6.34
CA ASN A 10 3.64 -2.11 6.68
C ASN A 10 3.09 -0.72 7.00
N ILE A 11 1.90 -0.42 6.47
CA ILE A 11 1.18 0.83 6.72
C ILE A 11 -0.26 0.44 7.01
N ASP A 12 -0.77 0.82 8.17
CA ASP A 12 -2.13 0.54 8.58
C ASP A 12 -2.64 1.63 9.54
N GLY A 13 -3.96 1.80 9.62
CA GLY A 13 -4.62 2.70 10.55
C GLY A 13 -5.09 1.98 11.80
N ILE A 14 -4.49 2.26 12.96
CA ILE A 14 -4.83 1.63 14.23
C ILE A 14 -5.61 2.62 15.12
N PRO A 15 -6.86 2.30 15.51
CA PRO A 15 -7.61 3.13 16.45
C PRO A 15 -6.99 3.05 17.85
N ILE A 16 -6.82 4.20 18.51
CA ILE A 16 -6.11 4.29 19.80
C ILE A 16 -7.08 4.12 20.98
N ALA A 17 -8.32 4.57 20.82
CA ALA A 17 -9.31 4.56 21.89
C ALA A 17 -10.65 4.00 21.42
N LYS A 18 -11.33 3.27 22.31
CA LYS A 18 -12.69 2.74 22.08
C LYS A 18 -13.75 3.85 21.94
N SER A 19 -13.46 5.06 22.43
CA SER A 19 -14.37 6.20 22.48
C SER A 19 -13.76 7.52 21.98
N GLY A 20 -12.51 7.51 21.51
CA GLY A 20 -11.83 8.69 20.94
C GLY A 20 -11.71 8.58 19.43
N SER A 21 -11.71 9.71 18.73
CA SER A 21 -11.51 9.75 17.27
C SER A 21 -10.05 9.54 16.84
N SER A 22 -9.11 9.50 17.78
CA SER A 22 -7.68 9.45 17.47
C SER A 22 -7.24 8.13 16.82
N GLN A 23 -6.41 8.27 15.78
CA GLN A 23 -5.86 7.18 14.98
C GLN A 23 -4.34 7.31 14.90
N PHE A 24 -3.64 6.18 15.02
CA PHE A 24 -2.24 6.07 14.64
C PHE A 24 -2.15 5.49 13.23
N TRP A 25 -1.26 6.06 12.43
CA TRP A 25 -0.89 5.54 11.12
C TRP A 25 0.63 5.31 11.10
N PRO A 26 1.12 4.20 11.69
CA PRO A 26 2.52 3.87 11.66
C PRO A 26 2.97 3.38 10.27
N ILE A 27 4.20 3.75 9.92
CA ILE A 27 5.00 3.10 8.88
C ILE A 27 5.96 2.17 9.63
N LEU A 28 5.80 0.87 9.44
CA LEU A 28 6.59 -0.16 10.11
C LEU A 28 7.52 -0.84 9.11
N GLY A 29 8.76 -1.12 9.51
CA GLY A 29 9.73 -1.89 8.75
C GLY A 29 9.92 -3.29 9.33
N LYS A 30 10.20 -4.29 8.48
CA LYS A 30 10.66 -5.62 8.89
C LYS A 30 11.76 -6.10 7.95
N ILE A 31 12.83 -6.66 8.49
CA ILE A 31 13.92 -7.21 7.68
C ILE A 31 13.45 -8.51 6.99
N ALA A 32 13.51 -8.55 5.65
CA ALA A 32 12.84 -9.60 4.87
C ALA A 32 13.44 -11.00 5.05
N TRP A 33 14.77 -11.11 5.12
CA TRP A 33 15.45 -12.41 5.21
C TRP A 33 15.55 -12.96 6.65
N VAL A 34 15.29 -12.13 7.65
CA VAL A 34 15.34 -12.54 9.06
C VAL A 34 13.94 -12.95 9.49
N LYS A 35 13.63 -14.26 9.40
CA LYS A 35 12.28 -14.80 9.70
C LYS A 35 11.68 -14.28 11.01
N ARG A 36 12.49 -14.18 12.06
CA ARG A 36 12.09 -13.75 13.42
C ARG A 36 12.42 -12.29 13.74
N SER A 37 12.74 -11.45 12.76
CA SER A 37 12.94 -10.02 13.04
C SER A 37 11.62 -9.42 13.52
N LYS A 38 11.68 -8.68 14.62
CA LYS A 38 10.54 -7.89 15.08
C LYS A 38 10.34 -6.70 14.14
N PRO A 39 9.10 -6.35 13.79
CA PRO A 39 8.83 -5.08 13.12
C PRO A 39 9.36 -3.92 13.97
N PHE A 40 9.89 -2.91 13.30
CA PHE A 40 10.38 -1.67 13.90
C PHE A 40 9.61 -0.48 13.33
N ILE A 41 9.56 0.61 14.09
CA ILE A 41 8.90 1.84 13.64
C ILE A 41 9.85 2.60 12.72
N ILE A 42 9.38 2.98 11.54
CA ILE A 42 10.06 3.92 10.63
C ILE A 42 9.51 5.32 10.87
N GLY A 43 8.18 5.46 10.91
CA GLY A 43 7.51 6.73 11.15
C GLY A 43 6.13 6.53 11.77
N VAL A 44 5.59 7.56 12.42
CA VAL A 44 4.25 7.52 13.02
C VAL A 44 3.53 8.82 12.77
N TYR A 45 2.35 8.74 12.16
CA TYR A 45 1.39 9.83 12.20
C TYR A 45 0.38 9.61 13.33
N TRP A 46 0.04 10.70 14.01
CA TRP A 46 -1.01 10.76 15.02
C TRP A 46 -1.95 11.92 14.72
N GLY A 47 -3.26 11.63 14.75
CA GLY A 47 -4.25 12.66 14.58
C GLY A 47 -5.66 12.19 14.92
N PRO A 48 -6.64 13.11 14.95
CA PRO A 48 -8.04 12.79 15.23
C PRO A 48 -8.73 12.04 14.08
N LYS A 49 -8.07 11.88 12.93
CA LYS A 49 -8.53 11.20 11.71
C LYS A 49 -7.30 10.69 10.95
N LYS A 50 -7.51 9.90 9.90
CA LYS A 50 -6.47 9.57 8.91
C LYS A 50 -5.79 10.83 8.35
N PRO A 51 -4.51 10.76 7.92
CA PRO A 51 -3.85 11.89 7.29
C PRO A 51 -4.68 12.40 6.11
N ILE A 52 -4.81 13.72 6.01
CA ILE A 52 -5.61 14.36 4.96
C ILE A 52 -4.91 14.23 3.61
N ASP A 53 -3.60 14.47 3.62
CA ASP A 53 -2.73 14.38 2.45
C ASP A 53 -1.75 13.21 2.64
N VAL A 54 -1.83 12.24 1.73
CA VAL A 54 -0.96 11.06 1.76
C VAL A 54 0.49 11.40 1.40
N ASN A 55 0.71 12.44 0.59
CA ASN A 55 2.05 12.82 0.17
C ASN A 55 2.79 13.52 1.32
N ILE A 56 2.10 14.35 2.11
CA ILE A 56 2.68 14.89 3.35
C ILE A 56 3.00 13.76 4.32
N TYR A 57 2.11 12.77 4.43
CA TYR A 57 2.32 11.60 5.30
C TYR A 57 3.52 10.73 4.87
N LEU A 58 3.77 10.58 3.57
CA LEU A 58 4.81 9.71 3.01
C LEU A 58 6.11 10.43 2.65
N ALA A 59 6.17 11.76 2.72
CA ALA A 59 7.28 12.57 2.22
C ALA A 59 8.64 12.11 2.76
N ASP A 60 8.82 12.20 4.09
CA ASP A 60 10.09 11.85 4.75
C ASP A 60 10.49 10.40 4.46
N PHE A 61 9.51 9.48 4.47
CA PHE A 61 9.75 8.07 4.20
C PHE A 61 10.21 7.81 2.76
N VAL A 62 9.56 8.42 1.76
CA VAL A 62 9.90 8.21 0.35
C VAL A 62 11.24 8.85 0.03
N GLU A 63 11.54 10.02 0.59
CA GLU A 63 12.83 10.69 0.43
C GLU A 63 13.97 9.82 0.96
N GLU A 64 13.87 9.38 2.22
CA GLU A 64 14.89 8.54 2.86
C GLU A 64 15.03 7.17 2.17
N ALA A 65 13.90 6.53 1.83
CA ALA A 65 13.93 5.23 1.15
C ALA A 65 14.60 5.33 -0.22
N THR A 66 14.33 6.39 -0.98
CA THR A 66 14.96 6.62 -2.29
C THR A 66 16.47 6.87 -2.13
N LEU A 67 16.87 7.64 -1.12
CA LEU A 67 18.27 7.88 -0.82
C LEU A 67 18.99 6.57 -0.47
N LEU A 68 18.45 5.78 0.47
CA LEU A 68 19.04 4.51 0.90
C LEU A 68 19.08 3.44 -0.21
N GLU A 69 18.17 3.51 -1.18
CA GLU A 69 18.18 2.63 -2.35
C GLU A 69 19.28 3.02 -3.35
N VAL A 70 19.51 4.32 -3.56
CA VAL A 70 20.47 4.82 -4.57
C VAL A 70 21.89 4.95 -4.02
N THR A 71 22.04 5.53 -2.84
CA THR A 71 23.36 5.82 -2.24
C THR A 71 23.76 4.80 -1.19
N GLY A 72 22.78 4.14 -0.56
CA GLY A 72 23.03 3.33 0.63
C GLY A 72 23.53 4.17 1.82
N PHE A 73 24.06 3.48 2.83
CA PHE A 73 24.69 4.08 4.00
C PHE A 73 25.97 3.32 4.38
N GLU A 74 26.91 3.98 5.05
CA GLU A 74 28.16 3.38 5.49
C GLU A 74 28.00 2.69 6.85
N TYR A 75 28.42 1.42 6.93
CA TYR A 75 28.49 0.65 8.17
C TYR A 75 29.76 -0.19 8.18
N CYS A 76 30.61 -0.02 9.20
CA CYS A 76 31.89 -0.73 9.30
C CYS A 76 32.75 -0.64 8.03
N LEU A 77 32.85 0.55 7.42
CA LEU A 77 33.57 0.83 6.16
C LEU A 77 33.00 0.10 4.92
N ILE A 78 31.78 -0.43 5.01
CA ILE A 78 31.07 -1.09 3.92
C ILE A 78 29.82 -0.27 3.58
N ILE A 79 29.60 -0.01 2.30
CA ILE A 79 28.36 0.60 1.82
C ILE A 79 27.28 -0.47 1.78
N VAL A 80 26.17 -0.20 2.48
CA VAL A 80 25.01 -1.06 2.62
C VAL A 80 23.81 -0.38 1.96
N PHE A 81 23.19 -1.06 1.00
CA PHE A 81 22.00 -0.55 0.31
C PHE A 81 20.73 -1.08 0.98
N VAL A 82 19.65 -0.32 0.92
CA VAL A 82 18.33 -0.75 1.41
C VAL A 82 17.35 -0.83 0.26
N THR A 83 16.64 -1.95 0.13
CA THR A 83 15.62 -2.16 -0.91
C THR A 83 14.30 -2.54 -0.28
N ILE A 84 13.22 -1.86 -0.67
CA ILE A 84 11.86 -2.23 -0.28
C ILE A 84 11.38 -3.38 -1.16
N VAL A 85 11.05 -4.52 -0.53
CA VAL A 85 10.59 -5.72 -1.24
C VAL A 85 9.09 -5.70 -1.47
N ALA A 86 8.33 -5.31 -0.45
CA ALA A 86 6.87 -5.28 -0.51
C ALA A 86 6.29 -4.32 0.53
N PHE A 87 5.13 -3.76 0.18
CA PHE A 87 4.24 -3.14 1.14
C PHE A 87 3.18 -4.15 1.59
N ILE A 88 2.97 -4.26 2.90
CA ILE A 88 2.01 -5.16 3.53
C ILE A 88 0.95 -4.27 4.15
N CYS A 89 -0.23 -4.24 3.57
CA CYS A 89 -1.34 -3.46 4.11
C CYS A 89 -2.68 -4.11 3.74
N ASP A 90 -3.72 -3.74 4.48
CA ASP A 90 -5.08 -4.07 4.07
C ASP A 90 -5.51 -3.22 2.87
N TYR A 91 -6.62 -3.61 2.23
CA TYR A 91 -7.06 -2.88 1.04
C TYR A 91 -7.42 -1.41 1.33
N PRO A 92 -8.12 -1.05 2.42
CA PRO A 92 -8.33 0.34 2.80
C PRO A 92 -7.04 1.18 2.87
N ALA A 93 -6.01 0.73 3.60
CA ALA A 93 -4.74 1.43 3.69
C ALA A 93 -4.03 1.48 2.32
N LEU A 94 -4.05 0.39 1.55
CA LEU A 94 -3.56 0.34 0.17
C LEU A 94 -4.19 1.43 -0.69
N SER A 95 -5.52 1.52 -0.67
CA SER A 95 -6.27 2.47 -1.48
C SER A 95 -5.95 3.92 -1.12
N PHE A 96 -5.67 4.18 0.15
CA PHE A 96 -5.23 5.47 0.65
C PHE A 96 -3.82 5.81 0.17
N ILE A 97 -2.84 4.91 0.38
CA ILE A 97 -1.44 5.18 0.04
C ILE A 97 -1.17 5.22 -1.46
N LEU A 98 -2.02 4.62 -2.30
CA LEU A 98 -1.89 4.66 -3.76
C LEU A 98 -2.82 5.69 -4.43
N CYS A 99 -3.64 6.43 -3.67
CA CYS A 99 -4.67 7.32 -4.23
C CYS A 99 -5.59 6.61 -5.23
N ILE A 100 -6.09 5.41 -4.90
CA ILE A 100 -7.01 4.64 -5.73
C ILE A 100 -8.36 4.42 -5.04
N LYS A 101 -9.36 4.01 -5.82
CA LYS A 101 -10.67 3.68 -5.26
C LYS A 101 -10.61 2.52 -4.27
N GLY A 102 -11.33 2.66 -3.16
CA GLY A 102 -11.52 1.61 -2.16
C GLY A 102 -12.19 0.35 -2.73
N HIS A 103 -12.15 -0.78 -2.00
CA HIS A 103 -12.61 -2.10 -2.48
C HIS A 103 -14.08 -2.12 -2.90
N THR A 104 -14.89 -1.19 -2.38
CA THR A 104 -16.30 -1.02 -2.72
C THR A 104 -16.57 -0.11 -3.93
N GLY A 105 -15.53 0.45 -4.55
CA GLY A 105 -15.64 1.37 -5.67
C GLY A 105 -15.95 0.70 -7.01
N TYR A 106 -16.60 1.44 -7.91
CA TYR A 106 -16.61 1.11 -9.33
C TYR A 106 -15.19 1.23 -9.91
N PHE A 107 -14.73 0.21 -10.63
CA PHE A 107 -13.34 0.10 -11.13
C PHE A 107 -12.27 -0.05 -10.05
N SER A 108 -12.58 -0.61 -8.88
CA SER A 108 -11.62 -0.76 -7.77
C SER A 108 -10.70 -1.97 -7.86
N CYS A 109 -10.94 -2.96 -8.75
CA CYS A 109 -10.01 -4.09 -8.85
C CYS A 109 -8.59 -3.56 -9.08
N LEU A 110 -7.60 -4.02 -8.31
CA LEU A 110 -6.19 -3.59 -8.48
C LEU A 110 -5.56 -4.28 -9.69
N LYS A 111 -5.91 -5.56 -9.89
CA LYS A 111 -5.27 -6.45 -10.87
C LYS A 111 -5.80 -6.29 -12.30
N CYS A 112 -7.09 -6.01 -12.47
CA CYS A 112 -7.74 -6.04 -13.79
C CYS A 112 -8.55 -4.77 -14.08
N VAL A 113 -8.44 -4.29 -15.32
CA VAL A 113 -9.21 -3.17 -15.87
C VAL A 113 -10.64 -3.64 -16.11
N THR A 114 -11.50 -3.51 -15.11
CA THR A 114 -12.91 -3.91 -15.23
C THR A 114 -13.81 -3.07 -14.34
N ALA A 115 -15.05 -2.88 -14.79
CA ALA A 115 -16.10 -2.25 -14.01
C ALA A 115 -16.66 -3.26 -13.00
N SER A 116 -16.91 -2.81 -11.78
CA SER A 116 -17.67 -3.62 -10.83
C SER A 116 -19.17 -3.37 -10.99
N VAL A 117 -19.98 -4.34 -10.57
CA VAL A 117 -21.44 -4.19 -10.51
C VAL A 117 -21.91 -4.39 -9.08
N SER A 118 -22.94 -3.63 -8.71
CA SER A 118 -23.61 -3.82 -7.42
C SER A 118 -24.59 -4.98 -7.51
N TYR A 119 -24.41 -5.96 -6.64
CA TYR A 119 -25.24 -7.14 -6.54
C TYR A 119 -25.99 -7.13 -5.21
N ARG A 120 -27.30 -7.36 -5.27
CA ARG A 120 -28.18 -7.46 -4.10
C ARG A 120 -28.84 -8.84 -4.09
N PRO A 121 -28.33 -9.81 -3.31
CA PRO A 121 -28.92 -11.14 -3.23
C PRO A 121 -30.30 -11.13 -2.57
N ASN A 122 -30.59 -10.15 -1.70
CA ASN A 122 -31.90 -10.04 -1.05
C ASN A 122 -32.39 -8.58 -1.05
N VAL A 123 -33.40 -8.30 -1.89
CA VAL A 123 -34.03 -6.98 -2.03
C VAL A 123 -34.62 -6.44 -0.72
N ASN A 124 -34.96 -7.31 0.23
CA ASN A 124 -35.56 -6.92 1.51
C ASN A 124 -34.53 -6.60 2.61
N LYS A 125 -33.24 -6.90 2.40
CA LYS A 125 -32.15 -6.56 3.35
C LYS A 125 -31.31 -5.40 2.81
N ARG A 126 -31.58 -4.19 3.30
CA ARG A 126 -30.89 -2.94 2.92
C ARG A 126 -29.35 -3.00 3.06
N ASN A 127 -28.81 -3.84 3.93
CA ASN A 127 -27.36 -3.96 4.20
C ASN A 127 -26.64 -5.07 3.40
N SER A 128 -27.21 -5.55 2.29
CA SER A 128 -26.62 -6.64 1.49
C SER A 128 -26.22 -6.22 0.07
N ILE A 129 -25.59 -5.05 -0.08
CA ILE A 129 -25.02 -4.66 -1.38
C ILE A 129 -23.59 -5.18 -1.44
N PHE A 130 -23.34 -6.10 -2.38
CA PHE A 130 -22.01 -6.59 -2.68
C PHE A 130 -21.50 -5.95 -3.97
N ILE A 131 -20.20 -5.76 -4.04
CA ILE A 131 -19.53 -5.35 -5.26
C ILE A 131 -18.89 -6.59 -5.85
N VAL A 132 -19.26 -6.91 -7.09
CA VAL A 132 -18.75 -8.08 -7.80
C VAL A 132 -18.11 -7.66 -9.12
N PHE A 133 -17.14 -8.45 -9.57
CA PHE A 133 -16.43 -8.26 -10.83
C PHE A 133 -16.81 -9.43 -11.76
N PRO A 134 -17.86 -9.29 -12.57
CA PRO A 134 -18.40 -10.40 -13.36
C PRO A 134 -17.52 -10.75 -14.56
N GLU A 135 -16.67 -9.82 -15.00
CA GLU A 135 -15.80 -9.99 -16.15
C GLU A 135 -14.55 -10.80 -15.77
N LEU A 136 -14.52 -12.06 -16.22
CA LEU A 136 -13.43 -12.99 -15.91
C LEU A 136 -12.21 -12.82 -16.82
N ASN A 137 -12.40 -12.28 -18.03
CA ASN A 137 -11.36 -12.10 -19.05
C ASN A 137 -10.93 -10.63 -19.21
N ALA A 138 -11.04 -9.85 -18.12
CA ALA A 138 -10.67 -8.45 -18.12
C ALA A 138 -9.15 -8.27 -18.35
N PRO A 139 -8.71 -7.25 -19.10
CA PRO A 139 -7.30 -6.94 -19.27
C PRO A 139 -6.59 -6.73 -17.93
N LEU A 140 -5.39 -7.27 -17.78
CA LEU A 140 -4.58 -7.06 -16.58
C LEU A 140 -3.99 -5.65 -16.57
N ARG A 141 -3.96 -5.02 -15.39
CA ARG A 141 -3.18 -3.80 -15.19
C ARG A 141 -1.70 -4.17 -15.08
N THR A 142 -0.89 -3.38 -15.77
CA THR A 142 0.57 -3.38 -15.65
C THR A 142 1.01 -2.18 -14.81
N ASP A 143 2.21 -2.26 -14.24
CA ASP A 143 2.80 -1.15 -13.48
C ASP A 143 2.89 0.12 -14.34
N ALA A 144 3.26 -0.02 -15.62
CA ALA A 144 3.24 1.06 -16.59
C ALA A 144 1.82 1.65 -16.77
N SER A 145 0.82 0.82 -17.07
CA SER A 145 -0.57 1.30 -17.26
C SER A 145 -1.13 2.03 -16.03
N PHE A 146 -0.70 1.62 -14.83
CA PHE A 146 -1.08 2.23 -13.57
C PHE A 146 -0.45 3.62 -13.42
N ARG A 147 0.87 3.73 -13.61
CA ARG A 147 1.61 5.00 -13.52
C ARG A 147 1.19 6.00 -14.60
N PHE A 148 0.89 5.52 -15.81
CA PHE A 148 0.35 6.34 -16.90
C PHE A 148 -1.14 6.64 -16.76
N ARG A 149 -1.82 6.04 -15.78
CA ARG A 149 -3.24 6.25 -15.48
C ARG A 149 -4.16 5.99 -16.68
N GLU A 150 -3.86 4.94 -17.44
CA GLU A 150 -4.64 4.53 -18.62
C GLU A 150 -6.11 4.20 -18.27
N ASN A 151 -6.40 3.88 -17.00
CA ASN A 151 -7.74 3.81 -16.46
C ASN A 151 -7.98 4.91 -15.41
N PRO A 152 -8.36 6.14 -15.82
CA PRO A 152 -8.56 7.26 -14.90
C PRO A 152 -9.63 7.01 -13.84
N GLN A 153 -10.62 6.17 -14.15
CA GLN A 153 -11.69 5.83 -13.21
C GLN A 153 -11.21 4.99 -12.04
N HIS A 154 -10.05 4.35 -12.12
CA HIS A 154 -9.45 3.61 -11.00
C HIS A 154 -8.84 4.55 -9.94
N HIS A 155 -8.37 5.72 -10.37
CA HIS A 155 -7.62 6.65 -9.54
C HIS A 155 -8.54 7.69 -8.87
N LEU A 156 -8.14 8.11 -7.67
CA LEU A 156 -8.65 9.32 -7.03
C LEU A 156 -7.83 10.53 -7.52
N PRO A 157 -8.32 11.77 -7.31
CA PRO A 157 -7.53 12.96 -7.61
C PRO A 157 -6.18 12.95 -6.89
N GLY A 158 -5.13 13.36 -7.61
CA GLY A 158 -3.75 13.35 -7.11
C GLY A 158 -2.99 12.05 -7.40
N SER A 159 -1.70 12.06 -7.09
CA SER A 159 -0.77 10.92 -7.22
C SER A 159 -0.05 10.67 -5.91
N SER A 160 0.35 9.41 -5.70
CA SER A 160 1.09 9.02 -4.52
C SER A 160 2.59 9.21 -4.74
N LEU A 161 3.32 9.68 -3.73
CA LEU A 161 4.79 9.67 -3.73
C LEU A 161 5.37 8.26 -3.89
N LEU A 162 4.63 7.20 -3.58
CA LEU A 162 5.08 5.82 -3.85
C LEU A 162 5.25 5.55 -5.36
N GLU A 163 4.57 6.33 -6.21
CA GLU A 163 4.79 6.29 -7.66
C GLU A 163 6.18 6.82 -8.07
N ASN A 164 7.01 7.32 -7.15
CA ASN A 164 8.40 7.69 -7.44
C ASN A 164 9.40 6.54 -7.19
N LEU A 165 8.96 5.44 -6.57
CA LEU A 165 9.78 4.25 -6.35
C LEU A 165 9.83 3.43 -7.66
N PHE A 166 10.79 3.72 -8.55
CA PHE A 166 10.83 3.15 -9.92
C PHE A 166 11.27 1.69 -9.99
N HIS A 167 12.02 1.18 -9.00
CA HIS A 167 12.43 -0.23 -8.94
C HIS A 167 11.35 -1.14 -8.34
N PHE A 168 10.17 -0.58 -8.04
CA PHE A 168 9.09 -1.25 -7.34
C PHE A 168 7.84 -1.38 -8.22
N ASN A 169 7.36 -2.60 -8.44
CA ASN A 169 6.10 -2.83 -9.14
C ASN A 169 4.92 -2.66 -8.18
N LEU A 170 4.17 -1.56 -8.32
CA LEU A 170 3.08 -1.16 -7.43
C LEU A 170 1.86 -2.08 -7.47
N LEU A 171 1.78 -3.03 -8.40
CA LEU A 171 0.67 -3.98 -8.48
C LEU A 171 1.02 -5.36 -7.95
N MET A 172 2.30 -5.74 -8.03
CA MET A 172 2.81 -7.05 -7.63
C MET A 172 3.30 -7.10 -6.19
N ALA A 173 3.69 -5.96 -5.64
CA ALA A 173 4.39 -5.91 -4.36
C ALA A 173 3.50 -5.49 -3.18
N PHE A 174 2.18 -5.58 -3.36
CA PHE A 174 1.21 -5.54 -2.26
C PHE A 174 0.70 -6.94 -1.95
N CYS A 175 1.14 -7.47 -0.80
CA CYS A 175 0.62 -8.74 -0.30
C CYS A 175 -0.66 -8.47 0.49
N TRP A 176 -1.79 -9.00 0.03
CA TRP A 176 -3.04 -8.91 0.79
C TRP A 176 -2.87 -9.75 2.06
N MET A 177 -3.21 -9.15 3.22
CA MET A 177 -3.07 -9.75 4.56
C MET A 177 -3.61 -11.19 4.70
N VAL A 178 -4.48 -11.64 3.80
CA VAL A 178 -5.00 -13.03 3.80
C VAL A 178 -3.88 -14.08 3.60
N CYS A 179 -2.75 -13.76 2.98
CA CYS A 179 -1.66 -14.72 2.72
C CYS A 179 -0.50 -14.72 3.73
N MET A 180 -0.44 -13.78 4.68
CA MET A 180 0.71 -13.66 5.61
C MET A 180 0.51 -14.34 6.97
N LEU A 181 -0.66 -14.94 7.24
CA LEU A 181 -0.90 -15.71 8.47
C LEU A 181 -0.30 -17.12 8.46
N GLN A 182 0.49 -17.47 7.44
CA GLN A 182 1.14 -18.79 7.30
C GLN A 182 2.66 -18.72 7.08
N ILE A 183 3.34 -17.64 7.48
CA ILE A 183 4.81 -17.56 7.49
C ILE A 183 5.34 -17.27 8.89
#